data_AF-A0A543FR86-F1
#
_entry.id   AF-A0A543FR86-F1
#
_cell.length_a   1.000
_cell.length_b   1.000
_cell.length_c   1.000
_cell.angle_alpha   90.00
_cell.angle_beta   90.00
_cell.angle_gamma   90.00
#
_symmetry.space_group_name_H-M   'P 1'
#
loop_
_entity.id
_entity.type
_entity.pdbx_description
1 polymer ?
#
loop_
_entity_poly.entity_id
_entity_poly.type
_entity_poly.pdbx_seq_one_letter_code
_entity_poly.pdbx_strand_id
1 'polypeptide(L)' 'MTQHLAAEYKISSFCSGGDCVEVGLRDGDVVAVRDTKDRSRELTFSSQEWAAFVAGIKRGAFDA' A
#
# COMPACT_ATOMS: atom_id res chain seq x y z
N MET A 1 -3.89 23.43 11.80
CA MET A 1 -4.11 21.99 12.07
C MET A 1 -4.48 21.33 10.76
N THR A 2 -3.48 20.84 10.01
CA THR A 2 -3.74 20.05 8.81
C THR A 2 -4.22 18.69 9.28
N GLN A 3 -5.51 18.43 9.15
CA GLN A 3 -6.05 17.09 9.38
C GLN A 3 -5.35 16.18 8.36
N HIS A 4 -4.45 15.31 8.81
CA HIS A 4 -4.01 14.19 7.98
C HIS A 4 -5.22 13.27 7.89
N LEU A 5 -5.89 13.27 6.74
CA LEU A 5 -6.99 12.33 6.53
C LEU A 5 -6.40 10.91 6.56
N ALA A 6 -7.08 10.02 7.27
CA ALA A 6 -6.74 8.60 7.22
C ALA A 6 -6.76 8.14 5.75
N ALA A 7 -5.79 7.32 5.37
CA ALA A 7 -5.73 6.84 4.00
C ALA A 7 -7.01 6.07 3.64
N GLU A 8 -7.52 6.27 2.42
CA GLU A 8 -8.59 5.44 1.88
C GLU A 8 -7.99 4.11 1.41
N TYR A 9 -8.08 3.06 2.23
CA TYR A 9 -7.50 1.75 1.91
C TYR A 9 -8.37 0.95 0.95
N LYS A 10 -7.72 0.35 -0.04
CA LYS A 10 -8.29 -0.65 -0.95
C LYS A 10 -7.67 -2.00 -0.65
N ILE A 11 -8.52 -2.98 -0.36
CA ILE A 11 -8.13 -4.38 -0.15
C ILE A 11 -7.89 -5.04 -1.52
N SER A 12 -6.88 -5.90 -1.62
CA SER A 12 -6.62 -6.69 -2.82
C SER A 12 -7.86 -7.47 -3.29
N SER A 13 -8.15 -7.45 -4.58
CA SER A 13 -9.26 -8.22 -5.17
C SER A 13 -9.05 -9.74 -5.12
N PHE A 14 -7.81 -10.20 -4.93
CA PHE A 14 -7.46 -11.61 -4.75
C PHE A 14 -7.50 -12.03 -3.28
N CYS A 15 -7.93 -11.13 -2.38
CA CYS A 15 -8.07 -11.41 -0.96
C CYS A 15 -9.09 -12.52 -0.70
N SER A 16 -8.66 -13.54 0.03
CA SER A 16 -9.54 -14.54 0.65
C SER A 16 -8.92 -15.02 1.96
N GLY A 17 -9.73 -15.23 3.00
CA GLY A 17 -9.25 -15.88 4.24
C GLY A 17 -8.70 -14.97 5.34
N GLY A 18 -8.73 -13.64 5.20
CA GLY A 18 -8.48 -12.69 6.30
C GLY A 18 -7.05 -12.16 6.45
N ASP A 19 -6.09 -12.69 5.70
CA ASP A 19 -4.67 -12.32 5.71
C ASP A 19 -4.30 -11.55 4.43
N CYS A 20 -4.93 -10.40 4.23
CA CYS A 20 -4.90 -9.68 2.97
C CYS A 20 -4.10 -8.38 3.07
N VAL A 21 -3.52 -7.97 1.95
CA VAL A 21 -2.87 -6.67 1.83
C VAL A 21 -3.91 -5.62 1.45
N GLU A 22 -3.86 -4.47 2.13
CA GLU A 22 -4.59 -3.27 1.76
C GLU A 22 -3.66 -2.07 1.56
N VAL A 23 -3.94 -1.26 0.54
CA VAL A 23 -3.12 -0.13 0.12
C VAL A 23 -3.96 1.14 0.16
N GLY A 24 -3.47 2.18 0.82
CA GLY A 24 -4.13 3.47 0.94
C GLY A 24 -3.28 4.62 0.43
N LEU A 25 -3.93 5.66 -0.09
CA LEU A 25 -3.30 6.95 -0.40
C LEU A 25 -3.59 7.93 0.73
N ARG A 26 -2.53 8.49 1.31
CA ARG A 26 -2.58 9.46 2.39
C ARG A 26 -2.04 10.79 1.91
N ASP A 27 -2.86 11.84 2.08
CA ASP A 27 -2.50 13.23 1.78
C ASP A 27 -1.91 13.44 0.37
N GLY A 28 -2.26 12.57 -0.59
CA GLY A 28 -1.84 12.63 -2.01
C GLY A 28 -0.46 12.08 -2.33
N ASP A 29 0.49 12.15 -1.39
CA ASP A 29 1.92 11.87 -1.67
C ASP A 29 2.48 10.64 -0.93
N VAL A 30 1.72 10.07 0.00
CA VAL A 30 2.14 8.88 0.76
C VAL A 30 1.29 7.68 0.38
N VAL A 31 1.95 6.58 0.03
CA VAL A 31 1.32 5.27 -0.13
C VAL A 31 1.56 4.46 1.14
N ALA A 32 0.48 4.03 1.76
CA ALA A 32 0.44 3.23 2.98
C ALA A 32 0.06 1.79 2.63
N VAL A 33 0.82 0.81 3.13
CA VAL A 33 0.57 -0.62 2.92
C VAL A 33 0.51 -1.33 4.27
N ARG A 34 -0.56 -2.11 4.49
CA ARG A 34 -0.73 -2.88 5.73
C ARG A 34 -1.47 -4.20 5.49
N ASP A 35 -1.41 -5.07 6.50
CA ASP A 35 -2.11 -6.36 6.53
C ASP A 35 -3.48 -6.19 7.22
N THR A 36 -4.54 -6.79 6.67
CA THR A 36 -5.88 -6.77 7.27
C THR A 36 -5.94 -7.42 8.64
N LYS A 37 -5.05 -8.38 8.94
CA LYS A 37 -4.97 -9.05 10.24
C LYS A 37 -4.26 -8.23 11.32
N ASP A 38 -3.48 -7.22 10.92
CA ASP A 38 -2.85 -6.27 11.83
C ASP A 38 -2.77 -4.87 11.20
N ARG A 39 -3.86 -4.11 11.37
CA ARG A 39 -3.97 -2.73 10.86
C ARG A 39 -3.17 -1.70 11.65
N SER A 40 -2.50 -2.11 12.74
CA SER A 40 -1.66 -1.20 13.54
C SER A 40 -0.26 -1.05 12.97
N ARG A 41 0.17 -1.98 12.11
CA ARG A 41 1.50 -2.00 11.49
C ARG A 41 1.39 -1.64 10.02
N GLU A 42 2.15 -0.62 9.62
CA GLU A 42 2.10 -0.06 8.28
C GLU A 42 3.49 0.22 7.74
N LEU A 43 3.66 -0.02 6.44
CA LEU A 43 4.80 0.46 5.66
C LEU A 43 4.35 1.67 4.86
N THR A 44 5.12 2.76 4.91
CA THR A 44 4.85 3.97 4.13
C THR A 44 5.93 4.20 3.10
N PHE A 45 5.51 4.66 1.93
CA PHE A 45 6.37 5.00 0.80
C PHE A 45 5.92 6.35 0.23
N SER A 46 6.83 7.08 -0.39
CA SER A 46 6.42 8.17 -1.28
C SER A 46 5.69 7.61 -2.52
N SER A 47 4.86 8.44 -3.14
CA SER A 47 4.22 8.12 -4.43
C SER A 47 5.26 7.76 -5.52
N GLN A 48 6.44 8.40 -5.49
CA GLN A 48 7.52 8.13 -6.44
C GLN A 48 8.18 6.76 -6.20
N GLU A 49 8.51 6.42 -4.96
CA GLU A 49 9.07 5.11 -4.61
C GLU A 49 8.09 3.99 -4.96
N TRP A 50 6.80 4.18 -4.65
CA TRP A 50 5.75 3.23 -5.00
C TRP A 50 5.64 3.03 -6.52
N ALA A 51 5.67 4.10 -7.30
CA ALA A 51 5.65 4.02 -8.76
C ALA A 51 6.87 3.26 -9.32
N ALA A 52 8.06 3.50 -8.76
CA ALA A 52 9.28 2.79 -9.14
C ALA A 52 9.21 1.29 -8.80
N PHE A 53 8.68 0.95 -7.62
CA PHE A 53 8.45 -0.43 -7.18
C PHE A 53 7.48 -1.17 -8.12
N VAL A 54 6.31 -0.59 -8.41
CA VAL A 54 5.34 -1.18 -9.35
C VAL A 54 5.94 -1.35 -10.75
N ALA A 55 6.73 -0.39 -11.22
CA ALA A 55 7.41 -0.51 -12.50
C ALA A 55 8.46 -1.63 -12.48
N GLY A 56 9.14 -1.85 -11.36
CA GLY A 56 10.05 -2.99 -11.15
C GLY A 56 9.33 -4.33 -11.22
N ILE A 57 8.20 -4.49 -10.53
CA ILE A 57 7.36 -5.70 -10.59
C ILE A 57 6.96 -5.98 -12.03
N LYS A 58 6.44 -4.99 -12.76
CA LYS A 58 5.99 -5.17 -14.15
C LYS A 58 7.12 -5.55 -15.12
N ARG A 59 8.37 -5.29 -14.77
CA ARG A 59 9.56 -5.70 -15.54
C ARG A 59 10.10 -7.07 -15.12
N GLY A 60 9.47 -7.74 -14.16
CA GLY A 60 9.94 -9.02 -13.61
C GLY A 60 11.18 -8.91 -12.75
N ALA A 61 11.45 -7.75 -12.15
CA ALA A 61 12.64 -7.52 -11.33
C ALA A 61 12.66 -8.38 -10.04
N PHE A 62 11.55 -9.03 -9.70
CA PHE A 62 11.35 -9.76 -8.45
C PHE A 62 10.78 -11.19 -8.64
N ASP A 63 10.82 -11.74 -9.86
CA ASP A 63 10.18 -13.03 -10.22
C ASP A 63 11.05 -14.27 -9.93
N ALA A 64 12.06 -14.15 -9.07
CA ALA A 64 13.03 -15.21 -8.77
C ALA A 64 12.43 -16.42 -8.04
#